data_AF-A0A9X2AAT2-F1
#
_entry.id   AF-A0A9X2AAT2-F1
#
_cell.length_a   1.000
_cell.length_b   1.000
_cell.length_c   1.000
_cell.angle_alpha   90.00
_cell.angle_beta   90.00
_cell.angle_gamma   90.00
#
_symmetry.space_group_name_H-M   'P 1'
#
loop_
_entity.id
_entity.type
_entity.pdbx_description
1 polymer ?
#
loop_
_entity_poly.entity_id
_entity_poly.type
_entity_poly.pdbx_seq_one_letter_code
_entity_poly.pdbx_strand_id
1 'polypeptide(L)' 'MNNEEIKTYEERPQRNKWNLILGILFIGYGSFRLYQKLQLPDSDNFGIFLAVGFILFGIYDLWKYFKG' A
#
# COMPACT_ATOMS: atom_id res chain seq x y z
N MET A 1 17.94 4.96 -46.40
CA MET A 1 17.49 5.56 -45.13
C MET A 1 16.23 4.83 -44.74
N ASN A 2 16.34 3.77 -43.93
CA ASN A 2 15.19 2.95 -43.56
C ASN A 2 14.72 3.35 -42.16
N ASN A 3 13.61 4.06 -42.19
CA ASN A 3 12.61 4.33 -41.17
C ASN A 3 12.85 3.65 -39.82
N GLU A 4 13.26 4.47 -38.86
CA GLU A 4 13.22 4.17 -37.44
C GLU A 4 11.74 4.00 -37.05
N GLU A 5 11.28 2.75 -36.97
CA GLU A 5 10.04 2.42 -36.28
C GLU A 5 10.21 2.79 -34.80
N ILE A 6 9.80 4.01 -34.45
CA ILE A 6 9.61 4.44 -33.07
C ILE A 6 8.47 3.58 -32.53
N LYS A 7 8.82 2.43 -31.96
CA LYS A 7 7.90 1.65 -31.14
C LYS A 7 7.58 2.49 -29.92
N THR A 8 6.50 3.23 -30.00
CA THR A 8 5.86 3.86 -28.85
C THR A 8 5.43 2.71 -27.95
N TYR A 9 6.29 2.34 -27.00
CA TYR A 9 5.91 1.55 -25.85
C TYR A 9 4.95 2.45 -25.07
N GLU A 10 3.67 2.41 -25.40
CA GLU A 10 2.66 2.80 -24.45
C GLU A 10 2.83 1.84 -23.27
N GLU A 11 3.56 2.30 -22.25
CA GLU A 11 3.53 1.73 -20.91
C GLU A 11 2.06 1.81 -20.48
N ARG A 12 1.28 0.80 -20.85
CA ARG A 12 -0.02 0.54 -20.24
C ARG A 12 0.25 0.63 -18.75
N PRO A 13 -0.55 1.37 -17.96
CA PRO A 13 -0.32 1.51 -16.54
C PRO A 13 -0.24 0.10 -15.96
N GLN A 14 0.98 -0.37 -15.74
CA GLN A 14 1.21 -1.74 -15.35
C GLN A 14 0.70 -1.78 -13.94
N ARG A 15 -0.47 -2.41 -13.74
CA ARG A 15 -1.08 -2.53 -12.43
C ARG A 15 -0.06 -3.17 -11.51
N ASN A 16 0.59 -2.33 -10.70
CA ASN A 16 1.71 -2.74 -9.87
C ASN A 16 1.16 -3.63 -8.78
N LYS A 17 1.24 -4.95 -8.99
CA LYS A 17 0.87 -5.97 -7.99
C LYS A 17 1.60 -5.75 -6.67
N TRP A 18 2.75 -5.08 -6.71
CA TRP A 18 3.48 -4.60 -5.54
C TRP A 18 2.66 -3.65 -4.65
N ASN A 19 1.88 -2.73 -5.21
CA ASN A 19 0.99 -1.86 -4.41
C ASN A 19 -0.13 -2.67 -3.75
N LEU A 20 -0.63 -3.72 -4.41
CA LEU A 20 -1.61 -4.62 -3.78
C LEU A 20 -1.00 -5.42 -2.62
N ILE A 21 0.19 -5.99 -2.83
CA ILE A 21 0.88 -6.78 -1.80
C ILE A 21 1.22 -5.89 -0.61
N LEU A 22 1.82 -4.71 -0.85
CA LEU A 22 2.15 -3.74 0.19
C LEU A 22 0.90 -3.25 0.92
N GLY A 23 -0.19 -2.96 0.19
CA GLY A 23 -1.45 -2.53 0.78
C GLY A 23 -2.03 -3.56 1.75
N ILE A 24 -2.09 -4.83 1.33
CA ILE A 24 -2.55 -5.93 2.19
C ILE A 24 -1.62 -6.13 3.39
N LEU A 25 -0.30 -6.06 3.18
CA LEU A 25 0.67 -6.22 4.26
C LEU A 25 0.51 -5.12 5.31
N PHE A 26 0.35 -3.87 4.87
CA PHE A 26 0.19 -2.72 5.77
C PHE A 26 -1.15 -2.73 6.50
N ILE A 27 -2.24 -3.11 5.84
CA ILE A 27 -3.55 -3.26 6.51
C ILE A 27 -3.48 -4.39 7.55
N GLY A 28 -2.90 -5.54 7.19
CA GLY A 28 -2.78 -6.70 8.08
C GLY A 28 -1.91 -6.39 9.30
N TYR A 29 -0.70 -5.85 9.07
CA TYR A 29 0.21 -5.48 10.15
C TYR A 29 -0.34 -4.35 11.01
N GLY A 30 -0.90 -3.30 10.40
CA GLY A 30 -1.51 -2.18 11.11
C GLY A 30 -2.69 -2.61 11.97
N SER A 31 -3.57 -3.47 11.46
CA SER A 31 -4.70 -4.03 12.22
C SER A 31 -4.24 -4.94 13.35
N PHE A 32 -3.25 -5.80 13.11
CA PHE A 32 -2.67 -6.66 14.15
C PHE A 32 -2.03 -5.84 15.27
N ARG A 33 -1.23 -4.83 14.92
CA ARG A 33 -0.59 -3.91 15.86
C ARG A 33 -1.63 -3.14 16.67
N LEU A 34 -2.68 -2.65 16.03
CA LEU A 34 -3.80 -1.95 16.67
C LEU A 34 -4.53 -2.88 17.66
N TYR A 35 -4.80 -4.13 17.26
CA TYR A 35 -5.44 -5.12 18.11
C TYR A 35 -4.61 -5.45 19.35
N GLN A 36 -3.31 -5.68 19.20
CA GLN A 36 -2.40 -5.87 20.33
C GLN A 36 -2.41 -4.66 21.27
N LYS A 37 -2.48 -3.45 20.71
CA LYS A 37 -2.54 -2.21 21.48
C LYS A 37 -3.83 -2.06 22.28
N LEU A 38 -4.95 -2.50 21.73
CA LEU A 38 -6.22 -2.49 22.45
C LEU A 38 -6.23 -3.46 23.64
N GLN A 39 -5.39 -4.50 23.60
CA GLN A 39 -5.26 -5.49 24.68
C GLN A 39 -4.25 -5.10 25.76
N LEU A 40 -3.24 -4.31 25.42
CA LEU A 40 -2.18 -3.88 26.32
C LEU A 40 -2.44 -2.44 26.77
N PRO A 41 -2.72 -2.18 28.07
CA PRO A 41 -2.96 -0.83 28.57
C PRO A 41 -1.72 0.07 28.58
N ASP A 42 -0.57 -0.39 28.07
CA ASP A 42 0.64 0.39 27.95
C ASP A 42 0.52 1.48 26.88
N SER A 43 0.48 2.71 27.39
CA SER A 43 0.24 4.01 26.76
C SER A 43 1.29 4.48 25.72
N ASP A 44 1.85 3.55 24.96
CA ASP A 44 2.94 3.88 24.03
C ASP A 44 2.37 4.42 22.70
N ASN A 45 1.88 5.66 22.73
CA ASN A 45 1.07 6.29 21.67
C ASN A 45 1.70 6.23 20.27
N PHE A 46 3.04 6.16 20.18
CA PHE A 46 3.78 6.05 18.92
C PHE A 46 3.31 4.87 18.06
N GLY A 47 3.03 3.72 18.68
CA GLY A 47 2.56 2.54 17.97
C GLY A 47 1.16 2.70 17.37
N ILE A 48 0.31 3.55 17.97
CA ILE A 48 -1.03 3.85 17.46
C ILE A 48 -0.94 4.74 16.24
N PHE A 49 -0.15 5.82 16.30
CA PHE A 49 0.06 6.69 15.14
C PHE A 49 0.64 5.92 13.96
N LEU A 50 1.58 5.02 14.20
CA LEU A 50 2.16 4.17 13.17
C LEU A 50 1.14 3.16 12.60
N ALA A 51 0.33 2.54 13.45
CA ALA A 51 -0.72 1.61 13.02
C ALA A 51 -1.78 2.31 12.16
N VAL A 52 -2.25 3.48 12.59
CA VAL A 52 -3.20 4.31 11.82
C VAL A 52 -2.59 4.73 10.48
N GLY A 53 -1.31 5.15 10.48
CA GLY A 53 -0.57 5.47 9.26
C GLY A 53 -0.51 4.29 8.28
N PHE A 54 -0.17 3.09 8.77
CA PHE A 54 -0.13 1.89 7.93
C PHE A 54 -1.50 1.49 7.39
N ILE A 55 -2.56 1.60 8.20
CA ILE A 55 -3.93 1.29 7.74
C ILE A 55 -4.35 2.27 6.63
N LEU A 56 -4.17 3.58 6.85
CA LEU A 56 -4.52 4.59 5.84
C LEU A 56 -3.70 4.45 4.55
N PHE A 57 -2.38 4.24 4.69
CA PHE A 57 -1.50 4.04 3.56
C PHE A 57 -1.84 2.76 2.79
N GLY A 58 -2.12 1.67 3.51
CA GLY A 58 -2.50 0.40 2.92
C GLY A 58 -3.84 0.48 2.18
N ILE A 59 -4.84 1.18 2.73
CA ILE A 59 -6.11 1.45 2.06
C ILE A 59 -5.89 2.29 0.80
N TYR A 60 -5.06 3.32 0.86
CA TYR A 60 -4.74 4.16 -0.30
C TYR A 60 -4.06 3.36 -1.41
N ASP A 61 -3.09 2.51 -1.08
CA ASP A 61 -2.40 1.66 -2.04
C ASP A 61 -3.34 0.62 -2.66
N LEU A 62 -4.24 0.03 -1.85
CA LEU A 62 -5.27 -0.87 -2.34
C LEU A 62 -6.22 -0.14 -3.30
N TRP A 63 -6.69 1.06 -2.92
CA TRP A 63 -7.57 1.87 -3.73
C TRP A 63 -6.90 2.27 -5.05
N LYS A 64 -5.64 2.71 -5.02
CA LYS A 64 -4.85 3.05 -6.21
C LYS A 64 -4.68 1.83 -7.13
N TYR A 65 -4.48 0.65 -6.57
CA TYR A 65 -4.38 -0.58 -7.35
C TYR A 65 -5.71 -0.95 -8.04
N PHE A 66 -6.82 -0.91 -7.29
CA PHE A 66 -8.15 -1.24 -7.82
C PHE A 66 -8.63 -0.20 -8.84
N LYS A 67 -8.34 1.09 -8.60
CA LYS A 67 -8.70 2.20 -9.48
C LYS A 67 -7.79 2.34 -10.71
N GLY A 68 -6.78 1.46 -10.84
CA GLY A 68 -5.93 1.37 -12.04
C GLY A 68 -6.72 1.18 -13.32
#